data_AF-A0A1D2R7R1-F1
#
_entry.id   AF-A0A1D2R7R1-F1
#
_cell.length_a   1.000
_cell.length_b   1.000
_cell.length_c   1.000
_cell.angle_alpha   90.00
_cell.angle_beta   90.00
_cell.angle_gamma   90.00
#
_symmetry.space_group_name_H-M   'P 1'
#
loop_
_entity.id
_entity.type
_entity.pdbx_description
1 polymer ?
#
loop_
_entity_poly.entity_id
_entity_poly.type
_entity_poly.pdbx_seq_one_letter_code
_entity_poly.pdbx_strand_id
1 'polypeptide(L)'
;MERIKVLFAIGIFAILLSHASAENLKPYQIGSSTVDVNLSNDLKITGDNPDVKWMRLEINIPLNDQNQIVSVTSNQEYNVNSNENESLLVLEWQNPQERVIHYNVNIRVERNSFITPILSNQRGYNPGYLKTGELTRCNAEIKSKAEELSRGADNDLVIIGRIAHWVNKNVEYDINLSGKIKPDQWVFENKRGTCVEFSNLFISMCRSLGIPARSVSGLSYDGKSWEPHSWAEVFIGDAWIPVDPTNNQIGFVDGAHIVYSRALENAEIRYGLRWQGSDISNVSGSEPRREMDFIETRPPPELIDIYIDFNPDNQEITKGGVNITANLKSLSNSHIVGPIRIIAPTSVIVDEKEKLFYIGPGEKSNVTWAAKLENISFGYIYTYPIAVRSLFPYDRSEKELTVKPAPAGVSIGDMSFLRTDYGIGINVELNNMGSESMDVTVKTCLWESPINNGCKESIVYLKGNAAGTESFEFPVPCVRA
;
A
#
# COMPACT_ATOMS: atom_id res chain seq x y z
N MET A 1 45.81 2.73 -65.50
CA MET A 1 44.43 3.19 -65.72
C MET A 1 43.69 3.17 -64.39
N GLU A 2 42.89 4.19 -64.19
CA GLU A 2 42.49 4.76 -62.91
C GLU A 2 41.63 3.86 -62.02
N ARG A 3 41.80 4.09 -60.72
CA ARG A 3 40.90 3.67 -59.64
C ARG A 3 39.62 4.50 -59.72
N ILE A 4 38.46 3.86 -59.69
CA ILE A 4 37.25 4.43 -59.10
C ILE A 4 36.62 3.35 -58.24
N LYS A 5 36.90 3.38 -56.93
CA LYS A 5 36.07 2.71 -55.92
C LYS A 5 35.04 3.75 -55.48
N VAL A 6 33.78 3.54 -55.89
CA VAL A 6 32.65 4.32 -55.40
C VAL A 6 32.42 3.94 -53.94
N LEU A 7 32.78 4.84 -53.02
CA LEU A 7 32.31 4.76 -51.64
C LEU A 7 30.84 5.17 -51.62
N PHE A 8 29.94 4.21 -51.36
CA PHE A 8 28.62 4.54 -50.82
C PHE A 8 28.79 4.81 -49.33
N ALA A 9 28.87 6.09 -48.96
CA ALA A 9 28.63 6.51 -47.59
C ALA A 9 27.12 6.38 -47.33
N ILE A 10 26.69 5.21 -46.85
CA ILE A 10 25.41 5.10 -46.17
C ILE A 10 25.60 5.82 -44.85
N GLY A 11 25.21 7.10 -44.81
CA GLY A 11 25.00 7.80 -43.57
C GLY A 11 23.94 7.03 -42.79
N ILE A 12 24.38 6.21 -41.84
CA ILE A 12 23.54 5.78 -40.73
C ILE A 12 23.24 7.07 -39.98
N PHE A 13 22.16 7.74 -40.39
CA PHE A 13 21.43 8.60 -39.48
C PHE A 13 20.97 7.65 -38.38
N ALA A 14 21.75 7.59 -37.31
CA ALA A 14 21.28 7.13 -36.03
C ALA A 14 20.16 8.11 -35.67
N ILE A 15 18.95 7.81 -36.15
CA ILE A 15 17.74 8.18 -35.46
C ILE A 15 17.95 7.49 -34.12
N LEU A 16 18.41 8.26 -33.14
CA LEU A 16 18.16 8.00 -31.75
C LEU A 16 16.64 7.99 -31.63
N LEU A 17 16.03 6.88 -32.05
CA LEU A 17 14.81 6.39 -31.45
C LEU A 17 15.24 6.26 -30.00
N SER A 18 14.90 7.27 -29.21
CA SER A 18 14.67 7.10 -27.79
C SER A 18 13.68 5.96 -27.68
N HIS A 19 14.21 4.74 -27.66
CA HIS A 19 13.66 3.66 -26.90
C HIS A 19 13.81 4.11 -25.46
N ALA A 20 13.01 5.10 -25.06
CA ALA A 20 12.39 5.01 -23.75
C ALA A 20 11.69 3.66 -23.82
N SER A 21 12.32 2.63 -23.24
CA SER A 21 11.56 1.46 -22.85
C SER A 21 10.34 2.03 -22.15
N ALA A 22 9.15 1.74 -22.65
CA ALA A 22 7.94 2.02 -21.90
C ALA A 22 8.13 1.29 -20.56
N GLU A 23 8.63 2.00 -19.54
CA GLU A 23 8.48 1.55 -18.18
C GLU A 23 6.98 1.41 -18.03
N ASN A 24 6.52 0.17 -17.79
CA ASN A 24 5.11 -0.09 -17.58
C ASN A 24 4.66 0.85 -16.45
N LEU A 25 3.89 1.87 -16.82
CA LEU A 25 3.45 2.92 -15.92
C LEU A 25 2.68 2.25 -14.78
N LYS A 26 3.22 2.30 -13.56
CA LYS A 26 2.57 1.64 -12.44
C LYS A 26 1.47 2.55 -11.89
N PRO A 27 0.24 2.06 -11.71
CA PRO A 27 -0.90 2.91 -11.35
C PRO A 27 -0.65 3.78 -10.09
N TYR A 28 -0.09 3.18 -9.04
CA TYR A 28 0.24 3.88 -7.78
C TYR A 28 1.28 5.01 -7.92
N GLN A 29 1.99 5.10 -9.06
CA GLN A 29 2.93 6.18 -9.35
C GLN A 29 2.26 7.38 -10.03
N ILE A 30 0.96 7.31 -10.31
CA ILE A 30 0.20 8.37 -10.97
C ILE A 30 -0.56 9.15 -9.89
N GLY A 31 -0.18 10.40 -9.65
CA GLY A 31 -0.91 11.29 -8.74
C GLY A 31 -1.96 12.15 -9.43
N SER A 32 -1.71 12.50 -10.68
CA SER A 32 -2.70 13.13 -11.56
C SER A 32 -2.58 12.58 -12.97
N SER A 33 -3.69 12.61 -13.71
CA SER A 33 -3.72 12.22 -15.11
C SER A 33 -4.65 13.12 -15.93
N THR A 34 -4.34 13.24 -17.21
CA THR A 34 -5.24 13.72 -18.25
C THR A 34 -5.46 12.56 -19.21
N VAL A 35 -6.71 12.15 -19.39
CA VAL A 35 -7.10 10.98 -20.18
C VAL A 35 -8.15 11.41 -21.19
N ASP A 36 -7.96 11.01 -22.44
CA ASP A 36 -9.00 11.13 -23.46
C ASP A 36 -9.76 9.80 -23.53
N VAL A 37 -11.09 9.88 -23.38
CA VAL A 37 -12.03 8.77 -23.54
C VAL A 37 -12.80 8.97 -24.83
N ASN A 38 -12.50 8.17 -25.84
CA ASN A 38 -13.17 8.19 -27.13
C ASN A 38 -14.29 7.15 -27.15
N LEU A 39 -15.52 7.62 -27.29
CA LEU A 39 -16.72 6.79 -27.44
C LEU A 39 -17.18 6.85 -28.89
N SER A 40 -17.30 5.70 -29.54
CA SER A 40 -17.81 5.64 -30.92
C SER A 40 -18.53 4.33 -31.22
N ASN A 41 -19.54 4.40 -32.07
CA ASN A 41 -20.14 3.24 -32.73
C ASN A 41 -21.01 3.68 -33.92
N ASP A 42 -21.53 2.69 -34.64
CA ASP A 42 -22.52 2.84 -35.68
C ASP A 42 -23.89 2.37 -35.17
N LEU A 43 -24.87 3.27 -35.13
CA LEU A 43 -26.26 2.88 -34.90
C LEU A 43 -26.86 2.41 -36.23
N LYS A 44 -27.17 1.12 -36.32
CA LYS A 44 -27.72 0.51 -37.54
C LYS A 44 -29.21 0.29 -37.39
N ILE A 45 -29.99 0.96 -38.25
CA ILE A 45 -31.45 0.87 -38.29
C ILE A 45 -31.84 -0.17 -39.33
N THR A 46 -32.57 -1.20 -38.91
CA THR A 46 -33.04 -2.27 -39.80
C THR A 46 -34.56 -2.26 -39.90
N GLY A 47 -35.07 -2.63 -41.06
CA GLY A 47 -36.49 -2.62 -41.41
C GLY A 47 -36.66 -2.68 -42.92
N ASP A 48 -37.87 -3.03 -43.38
CA ASP A 48 -38.18 -3.06 -44.81
C ASP A 48 -38.14 -1.63 -45.37
N ASN A 49 -38.91 -0.73 -44.76
CA ASN A 49 -38.93 0.70 -45.07
C ASN A 49 -39.01 1.55 -43.78
N PRO A 50 -37.96 1.53 -42.93
CA PRO A 50 -38.01 2.15 -41.61
C PRO A 50 -38.21 3.66 -41.71
N ASP A 51 -39.22 4.17 -41.01
CA ASP A 51 -39.48 5.60 -40.82
C ASP A 51 -39.26 5.95 -39.35
N VAL A 52 -38.08 6.47 -39.04
CA VAL A 52 -37.69 6.83 -37.68
C VAL A 52 -38.07 8.28 -37.41
N LYS A 53 -38.94 8.52 -36.42
CA LYS A 53 -39.31 9.88 -35.99
C LYS A 53 -38.25 10.50 -35.10
N TRP A 54 -37.75 9.73 -34.13
CA TRP A 54 -36.64 10.16 -33.29
C TRP A 54 -35.89 8.97 -32.70
N MET A 55 -34.62 9.20 -32.36
CA MET A 55 -33.76 8.29 -31.62
C MET A 55 -33.04 9.05 -30.51
N ARG A 56 -32.81 8.37 -29.39
CA ARG A 56 -32.11 8.90 -28.22
C ARG A 56 -31.17 7.84 -27.66
N LEU A 57 -29.89 8.16 -27.63
CA LEU A 57 -28.85 7.34 -27.01
C LEU A 57 -28.36 8.03 -25.73
N GLU A 58 -28.50 7.35 -24.60
CA GLU A 58 -28.01 7.78 -23.30
C GLU A 58 -26.79 6.94 -22.93
N ILE A 59 -25.67 7.57 -22.58
CA ILE A 59 -24.43 6.89 -22.21
C ILE A 59 -23.93 7.48 -20.89
N ASN A 60 -23.64 6.62 -19.91
CA ASN A 60 -22.93 7.04 -18.71
C ASN A 60 -21.48 7.38 -19.06
N ILE A 61 -21.08 8.60 -18.72
CA ILE A 61 -19.75 9.16 -18.97
C ILE A 61 -19.04 9.46 -17.64
N PRO A 62 -17.73 9.74 -17.63
CA PRO A 62 -17.03 10.15 -16.43
C PRO A 62 -17.76 11.27 -15.68
N LEU A 63 -17.81 11.16 -14.36
CA LEU A 63 -18.49 12.09 -13.46
C LEU A 63 -17.61 13.31 -13.20
N ASN A 64 -18.19 14.51 -13.24
CA ASN A 64 -17.46 15.72 -12.83
C ASN A 64 -17.54 15.86 -11.30
N ASP A 65 -16.41 16.04 -10.63
CA ASP A 65 -16.34 16.29 -9.20
C ASP A 65 -15.15 17.20 -8.81
N GLN A 66 -14.90 17.36 -7.51
CA GLN A 66 -13.85 18.21 -6.97
C GLN A 66 -12.42 17.81 -7.37
N ASN A 67 -12.20 16.54 -7.72
CA ASN A 67 -10.90 15.96 -8.07
C ASN A 67 -10.83 15.49 -9.54
N GLN A 68 -11.93 15.57 -10.28
CA GLN A 68 -12.08 15.11 -11.65
C GLN A 68 -12.90 16.11 -12.49
N ILE A 69 -12.25 16.77 -13.44
CA ILE A 69 -12.86 17.71 -14.38
C ILE A 69 -13.11 17.01 -15.70
N VAL A 70 -14.33 17.13 -16.24
CA VAL A 70 -14.76 16.43 -17.46
C VAL A 70 -15.19 17.43 -18.52
N SER A 71 -14.61 17.33 -19.71
CA SER A 71 -14.95 18.14 -20.89
C SER A 71 -15.35 17.25 -22.05
N VAL A 72 -16.49 17.53 -22.68
CA VAL A 72 -17.03 16.72 -23.78
C VAL A 72 -16.95 17.48 -25.10
N THR A 73 -16.45 16.81 -26.14
CA THR A 73 -16.50 17.27 -27.53
C THR A 73 -17.14 16.18 -28.38
N SER A 74 -18.09 16.54 -29.23
CA SER A 74 -18.73 15.59 -30.15
C SER A 74 -18.94 16.21 -31.52
N ASN A 75 -18.99 15.35 -32.55
CA ASN A 75 -19.44 15.72 -33.88
C ASN A 75 -20.97 15.79 -34.02
N GLN A 76 -21.71 15.38 -32.99
CA GLN A 76 -23.16 15.42 -32.91
C GLN A 76 -23.61 16.45 -31.86
N GLU A 77 -24.83 16.96 -31.99
CA GLU A 77 -25.46 17.70 -30.90
C GLU A 77 -25.67 16.78 -29.70
N TYR A 78 -25.39 17.29 -28.51
CA TYR A 78 -25.43 16.52 -27.28
C TYR A 78 -25.92 17.36 -26.11
N ASN A 79 -26.45 16.67 -25.11
CA ASN A 79 -26.71 17.21 -23.78
C ASN A 79 -25.99 16.36 -22.74
N VAL A 80 -25.56 16.96 -21.63
CA VAL A 80 -25.04 16.24 -20.48
C VAL A 80 -25.94 16.52 -19.29
N ASN A 81 -26.58 15.46 -18.79
CA ASN A 81 -27.38 15.50 -17.57
C ASN A 81 -26.56 14.92 -16.42
N SER A 82 -26.18 15.75 -15.47
CA SER A 82 -25.35 15.35 -14.32
C SER A 82 -26.04 15.61 -13.00
N ASN A 83 -25.81 14.72 -12.04
CA ASN A 83 -26.11 14.91 -10.63
C ASN A 83 -24.88 14.52 -9.78
N GLU A 84 -25.01 14.47 -8.45
CA GLU A 84 -23.89 14.12 -7.57
C GLU A 84 -23.36 12.68 -7.73
N ASN A 85 -24.16 11.80 -8.32
CA ASN A 85 -23.93 10.37 -8.40
C ASN A 85 -23.58 9.89 -9.81
N GLU A 86 -24.00 10.56 -10.88
CA GLU A 86 -23.71 10.14 -12.25
C GLU A 86 -23.81 11.30 -13.27
N SER A 87 -23.14 11.10 -14.41
CA SER A 87 -23.26 11.93 -15.60
C SER A 87 -23.75 11.10 -16.78
N LEU A 88 -24.79 11.57 -17.46
CA LEU A 88 -25.37 10.93 -18.64
C LEU A 88 -25.23 11.85 -19.84
N LEU A 89 -24.47 11.42 -20.84
CA LEU A 89 -24.45 12.02 -22.17
C LEU A 89 -25.68 11.56 -22.94
N VAL A 90 -26.39 12.50 -23.56
CA VAL A 90 -27.57 12.25 -24.36
C VAL A 90 -27.33 12.75 -25.78
N LEU A 91 -27.36 11.83 -26.75
CA LEU A 91 -27.36 12.13 -28.19
C LEU A 91 -28.76 11.89 -28.73
N GLU A 92 -29.31 12.86 -29.46
CA GLU A 92 -30.66 12.78 -30.03
C GLU A 92 -30.64 13.06 -31.53
N TRP A 93 -31.40 12.26 -32.27
CA TRP A 93 -31.58 12.43 -33.72
C TRP A 93 -33.06 12.58 -34.03
N GLN A 94 -33.42 13.62 -34.78
CA GLN A 94 -34.78 13.89 -35.22
C GLN A 94 -34.92 13.55 -36.70
N ASN A 95 -35.91 12.73 -37.04
CA ASN A 95 -36.20 12.23 -38.39
C ASN A 95 -34.94 11.81 -39.19
N PRO A 96 -34.07 10.92 -38.66
CA PRO A 96 -32.84 10.54 -39.36
C PRO A 96 -33.17 9.84 -40.69
N GLN A 97 -32.53 10.30 -41.77
CA GLN A 97 -32.74 9.76 -43.11
C GLN A 97 -31.77 8.61 -43.46
N GLU A 98 -30.66 8.52 -42.74
CA GLU A 98 -29.63 7.52 -42.95
C GLU A 98 -29.99 6.22 -42.22
N ARG A 99 -29.69 5.07 -42.83
CA ARG A 99 -29.86 3.75 -42.19
C ARG A 99 -28.75 3.41 -41.19
N VAL A 100 -27.64 4.13 -41.26
CA VAL A 100 -26.49 3.97 -40.37
C VAL A 100 -26.08 5.34 -39.88
N ILE A 101 -26.13 5.55 -38.57
CA ILE A 101 -25.75 6.81 -37.93
C ILE A 101 -24.40 6.61 -37.25
N HIS A 102 -23.41 7.40 -37.66
CA HIS A 102 -22.08 7.40 -37.07
C HIS A 102 -21.99 8.44 -35.95
N TYR A 103 -21.60 8.03 -34.75
CA TYR A 103 -21.33 8.96 -33.66
C TYR A 103 -19.92 8.79 -33.11
N ASN A 104 -19.31 9.93 -32.77
CA ASN A 104 -18.03 9.98 -32.09
C ASN A 104 -18.08 11.08 -31.02
N VAL A 105 -17.62 10.73 -29.82
CA VAL A 105 -17.55 11.62 -28.68
C VAL A 105 -16.19 11.47 -28.05
N ASN A 106 -15.44 12.56 -27.99
CA ASN A 106 -14.20 12.65 -27.22
C ASN A 106 -14.51 13.29 -25.87
N ILE A 107 -14.07 12.65 -24.78
CA ILE A 107 -14.26 13.15 -23.43
C ILE A 107 -12.88 13.28 -22.80
N ARG A 108 -12.46 14.51 -22.51
CA ARG A 108 -11.23 14.77 -21.76
C ARG A 108 -11.53 14.75 -20.27
N VAL A 109 -10.77 13.94 -19.55
CA VAL A 109 -10.84 13.83 -18.10
C VAL A 109 -9.52 14.27 -17.48
N GLU A 110 -9.55 15.33 -16.70
CA GLU A 110 -8.41 15.81 -15.90
C GLU A 110 -8.65 15.44 -14.45
N ARG A 111 -7.79 14.61 -13.88
CA ARG A 111 -7.95 14.08 -12.52
C ARG A 111 -6.72 14.34 -11.67
N ASN A 112 -6.92 14.83 -10.45
CA ASN A 112 -5.87 15.04 -9.46
C ASN A 112 -6.27 14.45 -8.09
N SER A 113 -5.58 13.40 -7.65
CA SER A 113 -5.88 12.71 -6.39
C SER A 113 -5.62 13.53 -5.13
N PHE A 114 -4.77 14.55 -5.20
CA PHE A 114 -4.21 15.24 -4.04
C PHE A 114 -4.65 16.71 -3.93
N ILE A 115 -5.58 17.16 -4.78
CA ILE A 115 -6.05 18.55 -4.75
C ILE A 115 -6.92 18.85 -3.52
N THR A 116 -7.67 17.87 -3.03
CA THR A 116 -8.53 18.02 -1.85
C THR A 116 -7.91 17.33 -0.63
N PRO A 117 -7.42 18.07 0.38
CA PRO A 117 -6.82 17.50 1.58
C PRO A 117 -7.88 16.91 2.53
N ILE A 118 -7.48 15.89 3.30
CA ILE A 118 -8.29 15.30 4.37
C ILE A 118 -8.10 16.10 5.65
N LEU A 119 -9.08 16.95 5.97
CA LEU A 119 -8.98 17.90 7.09
C LEU A 119 -9.52 17.37 8.42
N SER A 120 -10.36 16.33 8.39
CA SER A 120 -10.92 15.69 9.59
C SER A 120 -10.43 14.24 9.70
N ASN A 121 -10.35 13.74 10.93
CA ASN A 121 -10.10 12.32 11.21
C ASN A 121 -11.32 11.61 11.84
N GLN A 122 -12.43 12.32 12.04
CA GLN A 122 -13.68 11.79 12.60
C GLN A 122 -14.75 11.72 11.51
N ARG A 123 -15.66 10.75 11.62
CA ARG A 123 -16.79 10.56 10.70
C ARG A 123 -17.66 11.82 10.60
N GLY A 124 -18.20 12.03 9.42
CA GLY A 124 -19.27 12.98 9.20
C GLY A 124 -20.65 12.38 9.50
N TYR A 125 -21.68 13.20 9.36
CA TYR A 125 -23.07 12.75 9.47
C TYR A 125 -23.73 12.71 8.09
N ASN A 126 -24.00 11.50 7.60
CA ASN A 126 -24.77 11.29 6.37
C ASN A 126 -25.65 10.02 6.48
N PRO A 127 -26.88 10.12 7.02
CA PRO A 127 -27.72 8.96 7.33
C PRO A 127 -28.22 8.23 6.07
N GLY A 128 -28.23 8.88 4.91
CA GLY A 128 -28.58 8.23 3.64
C GLY A 128 -27.65 7.07 3.29
N TYR A 129 -26.37 7.21 3.65
CA TYR A 129 -25.31 6.24 3.38
C TYR A 129 -24.94 5.38 4.60
N LEU A 130 -25.79 5.38 5.63
CA LEU A 130 -25.79 4.40 6.72
C LEU A 130 -26.79 3.25 6.47
N LYS A 131 -27.61 3.36 5.43
CA LYS A 131 -28.61 2.35 5.08
C LYS A 131 -27.92 1.07 4.60
N THR A 132 -28.48 -0.06 5.02
CA THR A 132 -28.17 -1.38 4.46
C THR A 132 -28.91 -1.58 3.14
N GLY A 133 -28.45 -2.52 2.33
CA GLY A 133 -29.21 -3.05 1.21
C GLY A 133 -28.89 -4.52 0.96
N GLU A 134 -29.09 -4.99 -0.27
CA GLU A 134 -28.99 -6.40 -0.63
C GLU A 134 -27.54 -6.92 -0.63
N LEU A 135 -26.58 -6.07 -1.00
CA LEU A 135 -25.15 -6.41 -1.09
C LEU A 135 -24.34 -6.00 0.15
N THR A 136 -24.87 -5.09 0.98
CA THR A 136 -24.24 -4.55 2.19
C THR A 136 -25.18 -4.67 3.39
N ARG A 137 -25.46 -5.90 3.80
CA ARG A 137 -26.44 -6.22 4.86
C ARG A 137 -25.93 -5.90 6.25
N CYS A 138 -24.61 -5.78 6.44
CA CYS A 138 -23.99 -5.42 7.71
C CYS A 138 -24.34 -6.40 8.85
N ASN A 139 -24.24 -7.71 8.56
CA ASN A 139 -24.59 -8.77 9.49
C ASN A 139 -23.76 -8.75 10.79
N ALA A 140 -24.24 -9.46 11.83
CA ALA A 140 -23.63 -9.46 13.16
C ALA A 140 -22.15 -9.88 13.18
N GLU A 141 -21.74 -10.86 12.37
CA GLU A 141 -20.34 -11.31 12.29
C GLU A 141 -19.42 -10.24 11.66
N ILE A 142 -19.91 -9.60 10.59
CA ILE A 142 -19.23 -8.49 9.91
C ILE A 142 -19.05 -7.33 10.91
N LYS A 143 -20.12 -7.00 11.64
CA LYS A 143 -20.08 -5.98 12.69
C LYS A 143 -19.10 -6.34 13.80
N SER A 144 -19.13 -7.57 14.31
CA SER A 144 -18.23 -8.02 15.37
C SER A 144 -16.76 -7.95 14.93
N LYS A 145 -16.45 -8.28 13.68
CA LYS A 145 -15.09 -8.13 13.14
C LYS A 145 -14.71 -6.66 12.97
N ALA A 146 -15.61 -5.81 12.51
CA ALA A 146 -15.37 -4.38 12.42
C ALA A 146 -15.12 -3.76 13.81
N GLU A 147 -15.90 -4.15 14.82
CA GLU A 147 -15.71 -3.73 16.21
C GLU A 147 -14.36 -4.19 16.75
N GLU A 148 -13.93 -5.43 16.46
CA GLU A 148 -12.60 -5.94 16.80
C GLU A 148 -11.47 -5.08 16.21
N LEU A 149 -11.55 -4.76 14.92
CA LEU A 149 -10.55 -3.93 14.23
C LEU A 149 -10.54 -2.48 14.74
N SER A 150 -11.67 -1.98 15.23
CA SER A 150 -11.80 -0.63 15.77
C SER A 150 -11.22 -0.46 17.18
N ARG A 151 -10.96 -1.55 17.92
CA ARG A 151 -10.53 -1.46 19.33
C ARG A 151 -9.21 -0.67 19.44
N GLY A 152 -9.18 0.30 20.35
CA GLY A 152 -8.01 1.12 20.60
C GLY A 152 -7.60 2.01 19.44
N ALA A 153 -8.49 2.29 18.48
CA ALA A 153 -8.28 3.34 17.49
C ALA A 153 -8.76 4.68 18.05
N ASP A 154 -7.96 5.73 17.88
CA ASP A 154 -8.27 7.06 18.40
C ASP A 154 -9.18 7.88 17.47
N ASN A 155 -9.32 7.46 16.22
CA ASN A 155 -10.08 8.19 15.20
C ASN A 155 -10.60 7.27 14.08
N ASP A 156 -11.59 7.75 13.33
CA ASP A 156 -12.26 6.97 12.29
C ASP A 156 -11.36 6.72 11.06
N LEU A 157 -10.35 7.56 10.77
CA LEU A 157 -9.38 7.28 9.69
C LEU A 157 -8.53 6.03 9.98
N VAL A 158 -8.13 5.83 11.22
CA VAL A 158 -7.44 4.60 11.65
C VAL A 158 -8.37 3.39 11.52
N ILE A 159 -9.64 3.54 11.89
CA ILE A 159 -10.65 2.47 11.79
C ILE A 159 -10.83 2.05 10.33
N ILE A 160 -11.12 2.99 9.42
CA ILE A 160 -11.30 2.67 7.98
C ILE A 160 -10.02 2.07 7.39
N GLY A 161 -8.84 2.54 7.80
CA GLY A 161 -7.57 2.01 7.32
C GLY A 161 -7.37 0.56 7.74
N ARG A 162 -7.65 0.23 9.01
CA ARG A 162 -7.59 -1.15 9.52
C ARG A 162 -8.59 -2.07 8.83
N ILE A 163 -9.80 -1.60 8.56
CA ILE A 163 -10.82 -2.37 7.85
C ILE A 163 -10.39 -2.63 6.40
N ALA A 164 -9.99 -1.58 5.65
CA ALA A 164 -9.55 -1.72 4.26
C ALA A 164 -8.35 -2.66 4.15
N HIS A 165 -7.37 -2.51 5.04
CA HIS A 165 -6.20 -3.36 5.09
C HIS A 165 -6.55 -4.81 5.43
N TRP A 166 -7.45 -5.04 6.39
CA TRP A 166 -7.91 -6.38 6.72
C TRP A 166 -8.61 -7.04 5.52
N VAL A 167 -9.50 -6.32 4.82
CA VAL A 167 -10.15 -6.82 3.60
C VAL A 167 -9.10 -7.18 2.55
N ASN A 168 -8.14 -6.30 2.29
CA ASN A 168 -7.04 -6.54 1.35
C ASN A 168 -6.24 -7.81 1.65
N LYS A 169 -5.99 -8.08 2.95
CA LYS A 169 -5.17 -9.22 3.40
C LYS A 169 -5.92 -10.53 3.52
N ASN A 170 -7.23 -10.48 3.74
CA ASN A 170 -8.03 -11.65 4.10
C ASN A 170 -9.04 -12.03 3.02
N VAL A 171 -9.15 -11.29 1.92
CA VAL A 171 -9.98 -11.63 0.78
C VAL A 171 -9.07 -11.87 -0.43
N GLU A 172 -9.20 -13.03 -1.06
CA GLU A 172 -8.49 -13.38 -2.28
C GLU A 172 -9.21 -12.81 -3.52
N TYR A 173 -8.46 -12.24 -4.46
CA TYR A 173 -9.03 -11.76 -5.70
C TYR A 173 -9.33 -12.92 -6.65
N ASP A 174 -10.61 -13.13 -7.00
CA ASP A 174 -11.07 -14.22 -7.87
C ASP A 174 -11.82 -13.67 -9.09
N ILE A 175 -11.10 -13.52 -10.21
CA ILE A 175 -11.65 -13.00 -11.47
C ILE A 175 -12.78 -13.88 -12.04
N ASN A 176 -12.90 -15.16 -11.65
CA ASN A 176 -13.95 -16.07 -12.12
C ASN A 176 -15.34 -15.70 -11.58
N LEU A 177 -15.38 -14.81 -10.59
CA LEU A 177 -16.60 -14.23 -10.03
C LEU A 177 -17.05 -12.96 -10.78
N SER A 178 -16.30 -12.49 -11.78
CA SER A 178 -16.71 -11.35 -12.60
C SER A 178 -18.11 -11.58 -13.20
N GLY A 179 -18.99 -10.58 -13.05
CA GLY A 179 -20.41 -10.64 -13.43
C GLY A 179 -21.31 -11.50 -12.52
N LYS A 180 -20.78 -12.09 -11.44
CA LYS A 180 -21.52 -12.93 -10.49
C LYS A 180 -21.51 -12.32 -9.08
N ILE A 181 -22.02 -11.09 -8.98
CA ILE A 181 -21.95 -10.27 -7.75
C ILE A 181 -22.46 -11.06 -6.53
N LYS A 182 -21.68 -11.04 -5.46
CA LYS A 182 -22.00 -11.72 -4.19
C LYS A 182 -22.28 -10.72 -3.07
N PRO A 183 -23.22 -11.04 -2.15
CA PRO A 183 -23.47 -10.20 -0.98
C PRO A 183 -22.29 -10.28 0.01
N ASP A 184 -22.11 -9.21 0.80
CA ASP A 184 -21.10 -9.06 1.85
C ASP A 184 -20.89 -10.31 2.74
N GLN A 185 -21.97 -10.95 3.20
CA GLN A 185 -21.88 -12.15 4.03
C GLN A 185 -21.16 -13.30 3.32
N TRP A 186 -21.47 -13.51 2.04
CA TRP A 186 -20.84 -14.58 1.27
C TRP A 186 -19.33 -14.33 1.15
N VAL A 187 -18.94 -13.07 0.89
CA VAL A 187 -17.53 -12.67 0.80
C VAL A 187 -16.84 -12.85 2.15
N PHE A 188 -17.52 -12.48 3.24
CA PHE A 188 -16.99 -12.64 4.59
C PHE A 188 -16.74 -14.11 4.95
N GLU A 189 -17.61 -15.03 4.54
CA GLU A 189 -17.46 -16.47 4.78
C GLU A 189 -16.43 -17.12 3.86
N ASN A 190 -16.45 -16.79 2.57
CA ASN A 190 -15.67 -17.47 1.54
C ASN A 190 -14.30 -16.85 1.30
N LYS A 191 -14.05 -15.63 1.82
CA LYS A 191 -12.76 -14.94 1.74
C LYS A 191 -12.24 -14.78 0.32
N ARG A 192 -13.13 -14.58 -0.65
CA ARG A 192 -12.78 -14.30 -2.05
C ARG A 192 -13.80 -13.42 -2.75
N GLY A 193 -13.39 -12.71 -3.80
CA GLY A 193 -14.26 -11.79 -4.55
C GLY A 193 -13.52 -11.00 -5.64
N THR A 194 -14.24 -10.15 -6.35
CA THR A 194 -13.69 -9.11 -7.25
C THR A 194 -13.65 -7.75 -6.56
N CYS A 195 -13.24 -6.70 -7.26
CA CYS A 195 -13.25 -5.32 -6.72
C CYS A 195 -14.61 -4.88 -6.16
N VAL A 196 -15.72 -5.37 -6.74
CA VAL A 196 -17.08 -5.14 -6.23
C VAL A 196 -17.27 -5.75 -4.84
N GLU A 197 -16.89 -7.01 -4.66
CA GLU A 197 -17.03 -7.72 -3.37
C GLU A 197 -16.13 -7.13 -2.29
N PHE A 198 -14.90 -6.73 -2.62
CA PHE A 198 -13.98 -6.06 -1.69
C PHE A 198 -14.59 -4.74 -1.21
N SER A 199 -15.10 -3.94 -2.14
CA SER A 199 -15.74 -2.64 -1.85
C SER A 199 -16.98 -2.81 -0.99
N ASN A 200 -17.87 -3.74 -1.35
CA ASN A 200 -19.10 -3.97 -0.60
C ASN A 200 -18.84 -4.51 0.80
N LEU A 201 -17.88 -5.42 0.98
CA LEU A 201 -17.52 -5.90 2.32
C LEU A 201 -16.94 -4.76 3.18
N PHE A 202 -16.04 -3.94 2.61
CA PHE A 202 -15.50 -2.76 3.28
C PHE A 202 -16.60 -1.77 3.69
N ILE A 203 -17.51 -1.44 2.77
CA ILE A 203 -18.66 -0.55 3.01
C ILE A 203 -19.54 -1.09 4.14
N SER A 204 -19.81 -2.40 4.14
CA SER A 204 -20.64 -3.06 5.16
C SER A 204 -20.00 -2.97 6.54
N MET A 205 -18.69 -3.21 6.62
CA MET A 205 -17.94 -3.07 7.88
C MET A 205 -17.97 -1.63 8.39
N CYS A 206 -17.76 -0.63 7.53
CA CYS A 206 -17.85 0.80 7.90
C CYS A 206 -19.25 1.18 8.39
N ARG A 207 -20.30 0.85 7.63
CA ARG A 207 -21.70 1.16 7.98
C ARG A 207 -22.12 0.49 9.28
N SER A 208 -21.66 -0.74 9.54
CA SER A 208 -21.94 -1.45 10.80
C SER A 208 -21.41 -0.74 12.05
N LEU A 209 -20.38 0.10 11.88
CA LEU A 209 -19.82 0.96 12.93
C LEU A 209 -20.42 2.36 12.95
N GLY A 210 -21.38 2.67 12.07
CA GLY A 210 -21.98 3.98 11.94
C GLY A 210 -21.12 4.99 11.18
N ILE A 211 -20.21 4.52 10.31
CA ILE A 211 -19.43 5.37 9.40
C ILE A 211 -20.14 5.37 8.03
N PRO A 212 -20.65 6.52 7.54
CA PRO A 212 -21.31 6.55 6.24
C PRO A 212 -20.31 6.23 5.13
N ALA A 213 -20.70 5.31 4.25
CA ALA A 213 -19.87 4.84 3.15
C ALA A 213 -20.72 4.64 1.90
N ARG A 214 -20.14 4.75 0.70
CA ARG A 214 -20.82 4.51 -0.57
C ARG A 214 -19.89 3.83 -1.58
N SER A 215 -20.49 3.17 -2.56
CA SER A 215 -19.76 2.55 -3.66
C SER A 215 -19.44 3.59 -4.71
N VAL A 216 -18.27 3.44 -5.32
CA VAL A 216 -17.89 4.16 -6.54
C VAL A 216 -17.57 3.14 -7.62
N SER A 217 -18.07 3.39 -8.81
CA SER A 217 -17.82 2.57 -10.00
C SER A 217 -17.22 3.43 -11.09
N GLY A 218 -16.26 2.85 -11.80
CA GLY A 218 -15.47 3.58 -12.78
C GLY A 218 -14.54 2.69 -13.55
N LEU A 219 -13.45 3.28 -14.02
CA LEU A 219 -12.39 2.59 -14.74
C LEU A 219 -11.07 2.84 -14.03
N SER A 220 -10.24 1.81 -13.90
CA SER A 220 -8.86 1.94 -13.40
C SER A 220 -7.86 1.39 -14.41
N TYR A 221 -6.73 2.06 -14.58
CA TYR A 221 -5.60 1.49 -15.32
C TYR A 221 -4.87 0.47 -14.44
N ASP A 222 -4.68 -0.76 -14.90
CA ASP A 222 -4.04 -1.83 -14.11
C ASP A 222 -2.51 -1.94 -14.33
N GLY A 223 -1.95 -1.03 -15.12
CA GLY A 223 -0.57 -1.07 -15.61
C GLY A 223 -0.42 -1.56 -17.05
N LYS A 224 -1.51 -2.07 -17.65
CA LYS A 224 -1.56 -2.58 -19.03
C LYS A 224 -2.78 -2.09 -19.80
N SER A 225 -3.96 -2.12 -19.19
CA SER A 225 -5.23 -1.71 -19.80
C SER A 225 -6.15 -1.00 -18.81
N TRP A 226 -7.14 -0.30 -19.36
CA TRP A 226 -8.22 0.29 -18.60
C TRP A 226 -9.32 -0.74 -18.36
N GLU A 227 -9.58 -1.08 -17.10
CA GLU A 227 -10.56 -2.08 -16.72
C GLU A 227 -11.68 -1.49 -15.87
N PRO A 228 -12.91 -2.03 -15.94
CA PRO A 228 -13.96 -1.76 -14.95
C PRO A 228 -13.46 -2.01 -13.53
N HIS A 229 -13.69 -1.04 -12.66
CA HIS A 229 -13.25 -1.12 -11.28
C HIS A 229 -14.27 -0.51 -10.33
N SER A 230 -14.26 -1.02 -9.10
CA SER A 230 -15.13 -0.56 -8.02
C SER A 230 -14.32 -0.38 -6.76
N TRP A 231 -14.58 0.73 -6.07
CA TRP A 231 -13.98 1.09 -4.79
C TRP A 231 -15.05 1.76 -3.91
N ALA A 232 -14.62 2.33 -2.79
CA ALA A 232 -15.52 2.98 -1.85
C ALA A 232 -15.14 4.45 -1.58
N GLU A 233 -16.12 5.22 -1.14
CA GLU A 233 -15.90 6.51 -0.49
C GLU A 233 -16.53 6.46 0.92
N VAL A 234 -15.86 7.05 1.91
CA VAL A 234 -16.37 7.18 3.29
C VAL A 234 -16.52 8.65 3.65
N PHE A 235 -17.55 9.00 4.42
CA PHE A 235 -17.85 10.37 4.77
C PHE A 235 -17.16 10.75 6.10
N ILE A 236 -16.09 11.55 6.02
CA ILE A 236 -15.25 11.96 7.15
C ILE A 236 -15.25 13.49 7.21
N GLY A 237 -15.56 14.05 8.38
CA GLY A 237 -15.88 15.48 8.51
C GLY A 237 -17.03 15.85 7.58
N ASP A 238 -16.73 16.71 6.60
CA ASP A 238 -17.69 17.16 5.58
C ASP A 238 -17.28 16.71 4.16
N ALA A 239 -16.41 15.70 4.04
CA ALA A 239 -15.83 15.26 2.78
C ALA A 239 -15.98 13.76 2.53
N TRP A 240 -16.11 13.39 1.26
CA TRP A 240 -16.00 12.01 0.80
C TRP A 240 -14.53 11.66 0.57
N ILE A 241 -14.06 10.66 1.31
CA ILE A 241 -12.68 10.20 1.29
C ILE A 241 -12.62 8.88 0.52
N PRO A 242 -11.84 8.78 -0.57
CA PRO A 242 -11.77 7.55 -1.36
C PRO A 242 -10.95 6.47 -0.64
N VAL A 243 -11.40 5.23 -0.77
CA VAL A 243 -10.74 4.03 -0.25
C VAL A 243 -10.90 2.91 -1.27
N ASP A 244 -9.78 2.36 -1.74
CA ASP A 244 -9.74 1.15 -2.55
C ASP A 244 -9.17 -0.01 -1.72
N PRO A 245 -10.04 -0.89 -1.17
CA PRO A 245 -9.60 -2.07 -0.42
C PRO A 245 -8.93 -3.13 -1.31
N THR A 246 -9.14 -3.14 -2.62
CA THR A 246 -8.47 -4.06 -3.55
C THR A 246 -7.00 -3.66 -3.74
N ASN A 247 -6.73 -2.36 -3.88
CA ASN A 247 -5.37 -1.85 -4.05
C ASN A 247 -4.71 -1.37 -2.73
N ASN A 248 -5.40 -1.53 -1.60
CA ASN A 248 -4.99 -1.06 -0.27
C ASN A 248 -4.71 0.46 -0.22
N GLN A 249 -5.37 1.25 -1.06
CA GLN A 249 -5.25 2.71 -1.11
C GLN A 249 -6.29 3.32 -0.16
N ILE A 250 -5.86 4.11 0.81
CA ILE A 250 -6.72 4.63 1.89
C ILE A 250 -6.51 6.14 1.97
N GLY A 251 -7.59 6.91 1.90
CA GLY A 251 -7.48 8.38 1.88
C GLY A 251 -7.16 8.96 0.51
N PHE A 252 -6.76 8.12 -0.44
CA PHE A 252 -6.52 8.46 -1.83
C PHE A 252 -6.88 7.26 -2.69
N VAL A 253 -7.14 7.51 -3.97
CA VAL A 253 -6.95 6.52 -5.04
C VAL A 253 -6.09 7.16 -6.11
N ASP A 254 -5.28 6.40 -6.82
CA ASP A 254 -4.33 6.97 -7.78
C ASP A 254 -5.01 7.74 -8.93
N GLY A 255 -4.23 8.54 -9.64
CA GLY A 255 -4.69 9.41 -10.71
C GLY A 255 -5.25 8.64 -11.91
N ALA A 256 -5.10 7.32 -11.97
CA ALA A 256 -5.67 6.48 -13.00
C ALA A 256 -6.99 5.80 -12.60
N HIS A 257 -7.67 6.27 -11.56
CA HIS A 257 -9.05 5.87 -11.22
C HIS A 257 -10.08 6.90 -11.72
N ILE A 258 -10.72 6.65 -12.85
CA ILE A 258 -11.72 7.55 -13.41
C ILE A 258 -13.11 7.24 -12.86
N VAL A 259 -13.71 8.19 -12.14
CA VAL A 259 -15.03 8.07 -11.52
C VAL A 259 -16.11 8.15 -12.60
N TYR A 260 -17.06 7.20 -12.62
CA TYR A 260 -18.24 7.25 -13.50
C TYR A 260 -19.54 7.41 -12.72
N SER A 261 -19.67 6.68 -11.62
CA SER A 261 -20.90 6.67 -10.84
C SER A 261 -20.70 6.35 -9.37
N ARG A 262 -21.66 6.76 -8.55
CA ARG A 262 -21.74 6.51 -7.11
C ARG A 262 -23.09 5.93 -6.76
N ALA A 263 -23.12 4.99 -5.83
CA ALA A 263 -24.35 4.38 -5.38
C ALA A 263 -24.26 3.87 -3.94
N LEU A 264 -25.41 3.49 -3.38
CA LEU A 264 -25.45 2.83 -2.09
C LEU A 264 -24.72 1.47 -2.13
N GLU A 265 -24.91 0.68 -3.19
CA GLU A 265 -24.44 -0.71 -3.26
C GLU A 265 -24.10 -1.14 -4.69
N ASN A 266 -22.99 -0.64 -5.23
CA ASN A 266 -22.58 -0.79 -6.62
C ASN A 266 -23.42 0.04 -7.63
N ALA A 267 -22.73 0.63 -8.59
CA ALA A 267 -23.30 1.25 -9.77
C ALA A 267 -22.70 0.59 -11.01
N GLU A 268 -23.48 0.42 -12.07
CA GLU A 268 -22.97 -0.09 -13.34
C GLU A 268 -22.81 1.07 -14.31
N ILE A 269 -21.84 0.98 -15.21
CA ILE A 269 -21.75 1.90 -16.35
C ILE A 269 -22.84 1.49 -17.34
N ARG A 270 -23.83 2.36 -17.54
CA ARG A 270 -25.03 2.06 -18.33
C ARG A 270 -25.02 2.79 -19.67
N TYR A 271 -25.69 2.20 -20.64
CA TYR A 271 -26.11 2.86 -21.86
C TYR A 271 -27.54 2.44 -22.20
N GLY A 272 -28.27 3.27 -22.92
CA GLY A 272 -29.66 3.01 -23.27
C GLY A 272 -30.02 3.66 -24.60
N LEU A 273 -30.63 2.89 -25.49
CA LEU A 273 -31.15 3.39 -26.76
C LEU A 273 -32.66 3.33 -26.75
N ARG A 274 -33.31 4.44 -27.06
CA ARG A 274 -34.75 4.55 -27.26
C ARG A 274 -35.02 5.16 -28.62
N TRP A 275 -36.10 4.73 -29.26
CA TRP A 275 -36.48 5.24 -30.56
C TRP A 275 -38.00 5.14 -30.75
N GLN A 276 -38.52 5.94 -31.68
CA GLN A 276 -39.91 5.88 -32.12
C GLN A 276 -39.98 5.97 -33.63
N GLY A 277 -40.82 5.15 -34.25
CA GLY A 277 -41.02 5.13 -35.69
C GLY A 277 -41.92 3.98 -36.13
N SER A 278 -41.99 3.74 -37.43
CA SER A 278 -42.71 2.63 -38.08
C SER A 278 -41.79 1.81 -38.97
N ASP A 279 -42.15 0.54 -39.19
CA ASP A 279 -41.41 -0.41 -40.05
C ASP A 279 -39.94 -0.61 -39.66
N ILE A 280 -39.62 -0.43 -38.37
CA ILE A 280 -38.30 -0.68 -37.78
C ILE A 280 -38.32 -2.05 -37.10
N SER A 281 -37.46 -2.95 -37.55
CA SER A 281 -37.27 -4.27 -36.93
C SER A 281 -36.29 -4.24 -35.76
N ASN A 282 -35.24 -3.42 -35.84
CA ASN A 282 -34.26 -3.23 -34.78
C ASN A 282 -33.43 -1.95 -34.97
N VAL A 283 -32.84 -1.47 -33.88
CA VAL A 283 -31.70 -0.54 -33.94
C VAL A 283 -30.58 -1.10 -33.07
N SER A 284 -29.46 -1.48 -33.71
CA SER A 284 -28.28 -2.06 -33.03
C SER A 284 -27.14 -1.06 -32.88
N GLY A 285 -26.17 -1.35 -32.01
CA GLY A 285 -24.96 -0.52 -31.83
C GLY A 285 -25.02 0.46 -30.66
N SER A 286 -25.94 0.26 -29.70
CA SER A 286 -26.12 1.13 -28.54
C SER A 286 -24.95 1.09 -27.55
N GLU A 287 -24.16 0.01 -27.54
CA GLU A 287 -22.97 -0.10 -26.70
C GLU A 287 -21.80 0.59 -27.40
N PRO A 288 -21.28 1.71 -26.88
CA PRO A 288 -20.15 2.39 -27.49
C PRO A 288 -18.88 1.56 -27.35
N ARG A 289 -18.08 1.50 -28.42
CA ARG A 289 -16.66 1.17 -28.28
C ARG A 289 -16.01 2.30 -27.48
N ARG A 290 -15.24 1.94 -26.47
CA ARG A 290 -14.49 2.86 -25.61
C ARG A 290 -13.00 2.66 -25.81
N GLU A 291 -12.32 3.73 -26.19
CA GLU A 291 -10.86 3.79 -26.24
C GLU A 291 -10.38 4.84 -25.26
N MET A 292 -9.31 4.55 -24.52
CA MET A 292 -8.82 5.41 -23.46
C MET A 292 -7.31 5.54 -23.56
N ASP A 293 -6.85 6.78 -23.67
CA ASP A 293 -5.43 7.10 -23.84
C ASP A 293 -5.00 8.15 -22.82
N PHE A 294 -3.85 7.91 -22.19
CA PHE A 294 -3.20 8.95 -21.39
C PHE A 294 -2.65 10.04 -22.30
N ILE A 295 -3.02 11.28 -22.01
CA ILE A 295 -2.44 12.48 -22.61
C ILE A 295 -1.27 12.98 -21.75
N GLU A 296 -1.47 13.00 -20.44
CA GLU A 296 -0.46 13.43 -19.46
C GLU A 296 -0.61 12.65 -18.16
N THR A 297 0.49 12.36 -17.49
CA THR A 297 0.50 11.84 -16.12
C THR A 297 1.55 12.56 -15.30
N ARG A 298 1.26 12.83 -14.02
CA ARG A 298 2.23 13.38 -13.08
C ARG A 298 2.29 12.51 -11.83
N PRO A 299 3.47 12.37 -11.21
CA PRO A 299 3.60 11.58 -10.00
C PRO A 299 2.91 12.27 -8.81
N PRO A 300 2.55 11.51 -7.76
CA PRO A 300 2.03 12.09 -6.52
C PRO A 300 3.09 12.98 -5.85
N PRO A 301 2.68 13.99 -5.07
CA PRO A 301 3.61 14.72 -4.22
C PRO A 301 4.22 13.80 -3.17
N GLU A 302 5.36 14.18 -2.62
CA GLU A 302 5.89 13.57 -1.39
C GLU A 302 5.00 13.99 -0.22
N LEU A 303 4.53 13.03 0.57
CA LEU A 303 3.53 13.28 1.62
C LEU A 303 4.09 13.11 3.01
N ILE A 304 5.03 12.18 3.17
CA ILE A 304 5.73 11.93 4.42
C ILE A 304 7.23 11.80 4.17
N ASP A 305 8.02 12.39 5.05
CA ASP A 305 9.44 12.12 5.16
C ASP A 305 9.63 10.88 6.05
N ILE A 306 10.35 9.89 5.53
CA ILE A 306 10.66 8.63 6.23
C ILE A 306 12.16 8.57 6.49
N TYR A 307 12.54 8.35 7.75
CA TYR A 307 13.92 8.07 8.09
C TYR A 307 14.03 6.91 9.08
N ILE A 308 14.91 5.96 8.77
CA ILE A 308 15.20 4.81 9.64
C ILE A 308 16.21 5.25 10.70
N ASP A 309 15.85 5.04 11.97
CA ASP A 309 16.76 5.26 13.09
C ASP A 309 17.17 3.93 13.71
N PHE A 310 18.48 3.76 13.87
CA PHE A 310 19.08 2.65 14.59
C PHE A 310 19.78 3.31 15.78
N ASN A 311 19.17 3.29 16.95
CA ASN A 311 19.78 3.86 18.15
C ASN A 311 20.06 2.74 19.17
N PRO A 312 21.34 2.41 19.45
CA PRO A 312 22.55 2.91 18.80
C PRO A 312 22.75 2.37 17.37
N ASP A 313 23.51 3.08 16.52
CA ASP A 313 23.76 2.70 15.10
C ASP A 313 24.46 1.34 14.96
N ASN A 314 25.18 0.92 16.02
CA ASN A 314 25.76 -0.41 16.18
C ASN A 314 25.07 -1.12 17.34
N GLN A 315 24.16 -2.04 17.04
CA GLN A 315 23.50 -2.81 18.08
C GLN A 315 24.34 -4.01 18.48
N GLU A 316 24.84 -3.98 19.73
CA GLU A 316 25.28 -5.19 20.41
C GLU A 316 24.05 -5.97 20.83
N ILE A 317 23.85 -7.15 20.23
CA ILE A 317 22.69 -7.99 20.53
C ILE A 317 23.14 -9.31 21.12
N THR A 318 22.47 -9.72 22.21
CA THR A 318 22.76 -10.95 22.95
C THR A 318 21.87 -12.13 22.54
N LYS A 319 20.75 -11.87 21.85
CA LYS A 319 19.72 -12.89 21.52
C LYS A 319 19.19 -12.83 20.08
N GLY A 320 19.86 -12.12 19.17
CA GLY A 320 19.46 -12.06 17.76
C GLY A 320 18.19 -11.25 17.45
N GLY A 321 17.55 -10.64 18.46
CA GLY A 321 16.40 -9.76 18.30
C GLY A 321 16.82 -8.29 18.17
N VAL A 322 16.23 -7.57 17.22
CA VAL A 322 16.45 -6.14 16.96
C VAL A 322 15.14 -5.46 16.63
N ASN A 323 14.94 -4.24 17.14
CA ASN A 323 13.84 -3.39 16.73
C ASN A 323 14.31 -2.46 15.60
N ILE A 324 13.57 -2.48 14.48
CA ILE A 324 13.78 -1.58 13.35
C ILE A 324 12.68 -0.53 13.44
N THR A 325 13.05 0.75 13.60
CA THR A 325 12.08 1.84 13.72
C THR A 325 12.22 2.82 12.56
N ALA A 326 11.13 3.03 11.83
CA ALA A 326 10.99 4.11 10.88
C ALA A 326 10.29 5.28 11.55
N ASN A 327 10.93 6.44 11.56
CA ASN A 327 10.31 7.69 11.97
C ASN A 327 9.66 8.35 10.77
N LEU A 328 8.48 8.90 10.99
CA LEU A 328 7.65 9.53 9.97
C LEU A 328 7.43 11.00 10.36
N LYS A 329 7.52 11.89 9.38
CA LYS A 329 7.15 13.30 9.54
C LYS A 329 6.21 13.70 8.41
N SER A 330 5.06 14.25 8.75
CA SER A 330 4.11 14.73 7.74
C SER A 330 4.66 15.96 7.03
N LEU A 331 4.64 15.92 5.69
CA LEU A 331 4.94 17.07 4.81
C LEU A 331 3.67 17.71 4.25
N SER A 332 2.52 17.10 4.53
CA SER A 332 1.22 17.51 4.02
C SER A 332 0.42 18.29 5.07
N ASN A 333 -0.53 19.09 4.60
CA ASN A 333 -1.58 19.68 5.43
C ASN A 333 -2.81 18.74 5.58
N SER A 334 -2.71 17.51 5.07
CA SER A 334 -3.73 16.47 5.14
C SER A 334 -3.41 15.44 6.22
N HIS A 335 -4.43 14.81 6.79
CA HIS A 335 -4.28 13.53 7.45
C HIS A 335 -3.87 12.46 6.42
N ILE A 336 -2.97 11.58 6.82
CA ILE A 336 -2.46 10.50 5.97
C ILE A 336 -2.58 9.20 6.75
N VAL A 337 -3.17 8.20 6.11
CA VAL A 337 -3.23 6.83 6.60
C VAL A 337 -2.88 5.91 5.44
N GLY A 338 -2.10 4.88 5.70
CA GLY A 338 -1.72 3.95 4.65
C GLY A 338 -0.83 2.85 5.16
N PRO A 339 -0.56 1.85 4.32
CA PRO A 339 0.40 0.82 4.68
C PRO A 339 1.83 1.33 4.47
N ILE A 340 2.72 0.82 5.31
CA ILE A 340 4.16 1.02 5.26
C ILE A 340 4.83 -0.36 5.32
N ARG A 341 5.76 -0.60 4.39
CA ARG A 341 6.40 -1.90 4.21
C ARG A 341 7.86 -1.83 4.57
N ILE A 342 8.32 -2.86 5.25
CA ILE A 342 9.75 -3.13 5.44
C ILE A 342 10.22 -4.14 4.39
N ILE A 343 11.36 -3.85 3.77
CA ILE A 343 12.07 -4.71 2.84
C ILE A 343 13.42 -5.01 3.48
N ALA A 344 13.67 -6.29 3.71
CA ALA A 344 14.91 -6.78 4.30
C ALA A 344 15.30 -8.11 3.62
N PRO A 345 16.59 -8.51 3.70
CA PRO A 345 17.04 -9.82 3.26
C PRO A 345 16.30 -10.94 3.98
N THR A 346 16.26 -12.13 3.38
CA THR A 346 15.59 -13.31 3.95
C THR A 346 16.16 -13.76 5.30
N SER A 347 17.38 -13.35 5.64
CA SER A 347 18.02 -13.59 6.95
C SER A 347 17.51 -12.68 8.07
N VAL A 348 16.67 -11.69 7.76
CA VAL A 348 16.01 -10.79 8.71
C VAL A 348 14.52 -11.15 8.77
N ILE A 349 14.11 -11.89 9.79
CA ILE A 349 12.74 -12.34 9.98
C ILE A 349 11.99 -11.29 10.79
N VAL A 350 11.10 -10.54 10.15
CA VAL A 350 10.24 -9.52 10.79
C VAL A 350 8.92 -10.13 11.25
N ASP A 351 8.36 -9.56 12.31
CA ASP A 351 7.02 -9.88 12.82
C ASP A 351 5.93 -9.74 11.75
N GLU A 352 5.96 -8.63 11.01
CA GLU A 352 5.03 -8.34 9.93
C GLU A 352 5.72 -7.52 8.82
N LYS A 353 5.54 -7.89 7.55
CA LYS A 353 6.19 -7.18 6.43
C LYS A 353 5.56 -5.82 6.11
N GLU A 354 4.31 -5.62 6.50
CA GLU A 354 3.54 -4.41 6.20
C GLU A 354 2.73 -4.04 7.43
N LYS A 355 2.80 -2.79 7.89
CA LYS A 355 1.98 -2.26 8.98
C LYS A 355 1.19 -1.05 8.48
N LEU A 356 0.18 -0.62 9.22
CA LEU A 356 -0.49 0.66 8.95
C LEU A 356 0.15 1.77 9.77
N PHE A 357 0.24 2.96 9.17
CA PHE A 357 0.53 4.19 9.89
C PHE A 357 -0.63 5.18 9.75
N TYR A 358 -0.72 6.08 10.72
CA TYR A 358 -1.54 7.28 10.66
C TYR A 358 -0.67 8.45 11.12
N ILE A 359 -0.78 9.58 10.44
CA ILE A 359 -0.10 10.81 10.81
C ILE A 359 -0.96 12.01 10.42
N GLY A 360 -1.18 12.92 11.37
CA GLY A 360 -1.88 14.17 11.13
C GLY A 360 -1.01 15.23 10.44
N PRO A 361 -1.61 16.37 10.06
CA PRO A 361 -0.91 17.50 9.46
C PRO A 361 0.25 18.01 10.33
N GLY A 362 1.47 18.01 9.80
CA GLY A 362 2.67 18.48 10.49
C GLY A 362 3.11 17.63 11.70
N GLU A 363 2.46 16.50 11.97
CA GLU A 363 2.81 15.61 13.07
C GLU A 363 4.07 14.78 12.78
N LYS A 364 4.57 14.13 13.83
CA LYS A 364 5.59 13.10 13.76
C LYS A 364 5.03 11.81 14.37
N SER A 365 5.43 10.69 13.80
CA SER A 365 5.05 9.36 14.28
C SER A 365 6.19 8.37 14.07
N ASN A 366 6.04 7.14 14.51
CA ASN A 366 6.97 6.07 14.20
C ASN A 366 6.25 4.74 13.99
N VAL A 367 6.90 3.86 13.26
CA VAL A 367 6.49 2.47 13.07
C VAL A 367 7.68 1.57 13.36
N THR A 368 7.48 0.62 14.27
CA THR A 368 8.52 -0.30 14.71
C THR A 368 8.20 -1.73 14.32
N TRP A 369 9.19 -2.44 13.80
CA TRP A 369 9.18 -3.87 13.54
C TRP A 369 10.08 -4.59 14.52
N ALA A 370 9.58 -5.67 15.12
CA ALA A 370 10.42 -6.62 15.82
C ALA A 370 11.02 -7.57 14.78
N ALA A 371 12.34 -7.67 14.74
CA ALA A 371 13.06 -8.50 13.79
C ALA A 371 14.00 -9.48 14.50
N LYS A 372 14.13 -10.67 13.94
CA LYS A 372 15.07 -11.71 14.36
C LYS A 372 16.08 -11.96 13.25
N LEU A 373 17.35 -11.99 13.60
CA LEU A 373 18.45 -12.27 12.68
C LEU A 373 18.80 -13.76 12.75
N GLU A 374 18.86 -14.40 11.59
CA GLU A 374 19.23 -15.81 11.48
C GLU A 374 20.69 -16.00 11.08
N ASN A 375 21.30 -17.11 11.53
CA ASN A 375 22.65 -17.54 11.17
C ASN A 375 23.75 -16.51 11.50
N ILE A 376 23.61 -15.82 12.64
CA ILE A 376 24.64 -14.91 13.17
C ILE A 376 25.57 -15.65 14.13
N SER A 377 26.87 -15.37 14.04
CA SER A 377 27.92 -15.99 14.87
C SER A 377 28.77 -14.93 15.55
N PHE A 378 29.24 -15.25 16.75
CA PHE A 378 30.18 -14.41 17.49
C PHE A 378 31.48 -14.19 16.71
N GLY A 379 32.09 -13.01 16.86
CA GLY A 379 33.34 -12.64 16.18
C GLY A 379 33.18 -12.08 14.77
N TYR A 380 31.95 -11.97 14.27
CA TYR A 380 31.63 -11.40 12.96
C TYR A 380 30.82 -10.10 13.10
N ILE A 381 30.95 -9.22 12.11
CA ILE A 381 30.10 -8.04 11.95
C ILE A 381 29.16 -8.31 10.79
N TYR A 382 27.85 -8.17 11.02
CA TYR A 382 26.84 -8.35 9.99
C TYR A 382 26.24 -7.00 9.63
N THR A 383 26.07 -6.78 8.33
CA THR A 383 25.44 -5.57 7.79
C THR A 383 24.29 -5.98 6.87
N TYR A 384 23.09 -5.48 7.15
CA TYR A 384 21.87 -5.81 6.42
C TYR A 384 21.31 -4.55 5.76
N PRO A 385 21.07 -4.54 4.44
CA PRO A 385 20.37 -3.43 3.80
C PRO A 385 18.88 -3.48 4.20
N ILE A 386 18.40 -2.45 4.88
CA ILE A 386 17.00 -2.31 5.27
C ILE A 386 16.39 -1.15 4.50
N ALA A 387 15.26 -1.39 3.85
CA ALA A 387 14.45 -0.34 3.24
C ALA A 387 13.07 -0.29 3.87
N VAL A 388 12.53 0.90 4.04
CA VAL A 388 11.15 1.14 4.46
C VAL A 388 10.51 2.06 3.42
N ARG A 389 9.30 1.72 2.96
CA ARG A 389 8.55 2.55 2.00
C ARG A 389 7.06 2.53 2.25
N SER A 390 6.37 3.62 1.93
CA SER A 390 4.91 3.66 1.88
C SER A 390 4.40 3.21 0.48
N LEU A 391 3.10 3.39 0.21
CA LEU A 391 2.54 3.21 -1.14
C LEU A 391 2.95 4.33 -2.10
N PHE A 392 3.31 5.49 -1.58
CA PHE A 392 3.71 6.62 -2.40
C PHE A 392 5.16 6.42 -2.86
N PRO A 393 5.47 6.67 -4.14
CA PRO A 393 6.74 6.29 -4.76
C PRO A 393 7.97 7.00 -4.17
N TYR A 394 7.80 8.18 -3.58
CA TYR A 394 8.88 8.99 -3.02
C TYR A 394 9.11 8.76 -1.53
N ASP A 395 8.08 8.32 -0.82
CA ASP A 395 8.12 8.10 0.62
C ASP A 395 8.87 6.81 0.95
N ARG A 396 10.20 6.90 1.00
CA ARG A 396 11.08 5.75 1.28
C ARG A 396 12.36 6.16 2.00
N SER A 397 12.91 5.20 2.73
CA SER A 397 14.19 5.33 3.40
C SER A 397 14.97 4.03 3.28
N GLU A 398 16.28 4.13 3.15
CA GLU A 398 17.19 2.99 3.11
C GLU A 398 18.34 3.25 4.08
N LYS A 399 18.63 2.27 4.93
CA LYS A 399 19.75 2.34 5.89
C LYS A 399 20.31 0.95 6.13
N GLU A 400 21.61 0.87 6.30
CA GLU A 400 22.29 -0.37 6.66
C GLU A 400 22.20 -0.60 8.18
N LEU A 401 21.62 -1.73 8.57
CA LEU A 401 21.63 -2.20 9.95
C LEU A 401 22.94 -2.96 10.20
N THR A 402 23.80 -2.41 11.06
CA THR A 402 25.05 -3.07 11.48
C THR A 402 24.91 -3.67 12.86
N VAL A 403 25.19 -4.96 12.96
CA VAL A 403 25.01 -5.75 14.17
C VAL A 403 26.31 -6.47 14.50
N LYS A 404 26.68 -6.40 15.77
CA LYS A 404 27.78 -7.17 16.34
C LYS A 404 27.19 -8.13 17.35
N PRO A 405 27.08 -9.42 17.03
CA PRO A 405 26.65 -10.41 18.01
C PRO A 405 27.62 -10.38 19.19
N ALA A 406 27.12 -9.97 20.36
CA ALA A 406 27.87 -10.08 21.59
C ALA A 406 27.96 -11.57 21.96
N PRO A 407 29.00 -12.00 22.69
CA PRO A 407 29.07 -13.39 23.15
C PRO A 407 27.78 -13.73 23.88
N ALA A 408 27.13 -14.82 23.46
CA ALA A 408 25.92 -15.28 24.11
C ALA A 408 26.28 -15.75 25.53
N GLY A 409 25.91 -14.95 26.53
CA GLY A 409 25.61 -15.46 27.86
C GLY A 409 26.79 -15.97 28.68
N VAL A 410 27.83 -15.17 28.96
CA VAL A 410 28.63 -15.40 30.17
C VAL A 410 28.19 -14.39 31.21
N SER A 411 27.48 -14.84 32.24
CA SER A 411 27.23 -14.00 33.43
C SER A 411 28.18 -14.41 34.55
N ILE A 412 28.71 -13.42 35.27
CA ILE A 412 29.49 -13.66 36.49
C ILE A 412 28.49 -13.99 37.62
N GLY A 413 28.65 -15.17 38.21
CA GLY A 413 27.90 -15.64 39.38
C GLY A 413 28.51 -15.11 40.68
N ASP A 414 28.55 -15.96 41.72
CA ASP A 414 29.13 -15.56 43.00
C ASP A 414 30.66 -15.40 42.90
N MET A 415 31.16 -14.38 43.59
CA MET A 415 32.59 -14.19 43.82
C MET A 415 32.89 -14.35 45.31
N SER A 416 33.92 -15.13 45.62
CA SER A 416 34.33 -15.36 47.01
C SER A 416 35.84 -15.29 47.17
N PHE A 417 36.29 -14.72 48.27
CA PHE A 417 37.69 -14.74 48.67
C PHE A 417 38.00 -16.02 49.43
N LEU A 418 39.08 -16.68 49.06
CA LEU A 418 39.64 -17.82 49.78
C LEU A 418 40.96 -17.41 50.43
N ARG A 419 41.21 -17.93 51.63
CA ARG A 419 42.53 -17.85 52.26
C ARG A 419 43.28 -19.13 51.90
N THR A 420 44.44 -19.02 51.27
CA THR A 420 45.25 -20.16 50.87
C THR A 420 46.55 -20.17 51.67
N ASP A 421 47.28 -21.30 51.66
CA ASP A 421 48.55 -21.44 52.38
C ASP A 421 49.63 -20.44 51.91
N TYR A 422 49.43 -19.83 50.74
CA TYR A 422 50.37 -18.95 50.07
C TYR A 422 49.82 -17.53 49.78
N GLY A 423 48.58 -17.20 50.16
CA GLY A 423 48.02 -15.86 49.95
C GLY A 423 46.50 -15.71 49.98
N ILE A 424 46.00 -14.76 49.18
CA ILE A 424 44.56 -14.51 48.95
C ILE A 424 44.19 -15.09 47.59
N GLY A 425 43.21 -15.99 47.58
CA GLY A 425 42.57 -16.52 46.39
C GLY A 425 41.26 -15.81 46.09
N ILE A 426 40.89 -15.72 44.81
CA ILE A 426 39.57 -15.29 44.36
C ILE A 426 38.96 -16.42 43.55
N ASN A 427 37.77 -16.87 43.93
CA ASN A 427 36.92 -17.70 43.09
C ASN A 427 35.95 -16.82 42.34
N VAL A 428 35.84 -17.06 41.03
CA VAL A 428 34.85 -16.44 40.17
C VAL A 428 34.02 -17.55 39.54
N GLU A 429 32.72 -17.54 39.81
CA GLU A 429 31.77 -18.39 39.09
C GLU A 429 31.38 -17.73 37.77
N LEU A 430 31.37 -18.51 36.69
CA LEU A 430 30.95 -18.10 35.36
C LEU A 430 29.84 -19.01 34.87
N ASN A 431 28.74 -18.41 34.42
CA ASN A 431 27.59 -19.15 33.92
C ASN A 431 27.46 -18.97 32.40
N ASN A 432 27.58 -20.05 31.64
CA ASN A 432 27.24 -20.07 30.22
C ASN A 432 25.72 -20.23 30.05
N MET A 433 25.06 -19.15 29.68
CA MET A 433 23.63 -19.05 29.37
C MET A 433 23.32 -19.32 27.88
N GLY A 434 24.32 -19.70 27.08
CA GLY A 434 24.20 -20.12 25.69
C GLY A 434 24.27 -21.64 25.52
N SER A 435 23.67 -22.16 24.44
CA SER A 435 23.67 -23.60 24.11
C SER A 435 24.99 -24.10 23.51
N GLU A 436 25.89 -23.20 23.10
CA GLU A 436 27.19 -23.52 22.52
C GLU A 436 28.29 -23.45 23.58
N SER A 437 29.28 -24.34 23.46
CA SER A 437 30.46 -24.29 24.31
C SER A 437 31.43 -23.19 23.83
N MET A 438 32.10 -22.51 24.74
CA MET A 438 33.04 -21.43 24.43
C MET A 438 34.25 -21.41 25.37
N ASP A 439 35.37 -20.90 24.86
CA ASP A 439 36.53 -20.53 25.68
C ASP A 439 36.35 -19.09 26.18
N VAL A 440 36.44 -18.90 27.50
CA VAL A 440 36.37 -17.58 28.14
C VAL A 440 37.70 -17.26 28.78
N THR A 441 38.35 -16.19 28.32
CA THR A 441 39.56 -15.67 28.99
C THR A 441 39.15 -14.80 30.18
N VAL A 442 39.48 -15.24 31.39
CA VAL A 442 39.26 -14.49 32.62
C VAL A 442 40.56 -13.82 33.03
N LYS A 443 40.54 -12.49 33.13
CA LYS A 443 41.66 -11.68 33.60
C LYS A 443 41.35 -11.06 34.95
N THR A 444 42.06 -11.49 35.97
CA THR A 444 41.88 -11.01 37.35
C THR A 444 43.09 -10.18 37.75
N CYS A 445 42.85 -8.94 38.19
CA CYS A 445 43.90 -7.99 38.59
C CYS A 445 43.60 -7.47 40.01
N LEU A 446 44.61 -7.42 40.88
CA LEU A 446 44.51 -6.80 42.19
C LEU A 446 44.96 -5.33 42.11
N TRP A 447 44.13 -4.42 42.63
CA TRP A 447 44.41 -2.98 42.64
C TRP A 447 45.09 -2.62 43.96
N GLU A 448 46.40 -2.90 44.08
CA GLU A 448 47.38 -2.22 44.96
C GLU A 448 48.69 -3.04 45.08
N SER A 449 49.74 -2.66 44.34
CA SER A 449 51.15 -2.68 44.81
C SER A 449 52.08 -2.13 43.71
N PRO A 450 53.04 -1.22 44.01
CA PRO A 450 53.96 -0.65 43.02
C PRO A 450 55.00 -1.64 42.45
N ILE A 451 54.98 -2.92 42.87
CA ILE A 451 56.11 -3.84 42.65
C ILE A 451 55.78 -5.03 41.74
N ASN A 452 54.54 -5.27 41.31
CA ASN A 452 54.27 -6.19 40.19
C ASN A 452 52.88 -5.97 39.58
N ASN A 453 52.82 -5.73 38.27
CA ASN A 453 51.60 -5.77 37.45
C ASN A 453 51.12 -7.23 37.28
N GLY A 454 50.74 -7.88 38.37
CA GLY A 454 50.36 -9.29 38.37
C GLY A 454 48.90 -9.51 38.02
N CYS A 455 48.43 -9.10 36.84
CA CYS A 455 47.17 -9.63 36.32
C CYS A 455 47.39 -11.11 35.97
N LYS A 456 46.54 -12.00 36.47
CA LYS A 456 46.53 -13.41 36.07
C LYS A 456 45.44 -13.62 35.03
N GLU A 457 45.79 -14.34 33.98
CA GLU A 457 44.86 -14.77 32.93
C GLU A 457 44.73 -16.29 32.99
N SER A 458 43.50 -16.77 32.87
CA SER A 458 43.19 -18.19 32.66
C SER A 458 42.12 -18.31 31.58
N ILE A 459 42.13 -19.44 30.87
CA ILE A 459 41.12 -19.77 29.86
C ILE A 459 40.21 -20.83 30.47
N VAL A 460 38.94 -20.49 30.61
CA VAL A 460 37.91 -21.37 31.16
C VAL A 460 37.06 -21.86 30.00
N TYR A 461 37.07 -23.17 29.78
CA TYR A 461 36.17 -23.79 28.81
C TYR A 461 34.79 -24.00 29.43
N LEU A 462 33.80 -23.23 28.98
CA LEU A 462 32.41 -23.39 29.41
C LEU A 462 31.65 -24.24 28.40
N LYS A 463 31.13 -25.39 28.84
CA LYS A 463 30.22 -26.20 28.02
C LYS A 463 28.86 -25.51 27.89
N GLY A 464 28.15 -25.76 26.79
CA GLY A 464 26.81 -25.20 26.57
C GLY A 464 25.88 -25.45 27.75
N ASN A 465 25.17 -24.40 28.21
CA ASN A 465 24.28 -24.39 29.37
C ASN A 465 24.92 -24.93 30.67
N ALA A 466 26.20 -24.61 30.95
CA ALA A 466 26.90 -25.05 32.15
C ALA A 466 27.55 -23.89 32.92
N ALA A 467 27.65 -24.05 34.24
CA ALA A 467 28.46 -23.22 35.11
C ALA A 467 29.90 -23.77 35.18
N GLY A 468 30.88 -22.88 35.22
CA GLY A 468 32.28 -23.19 35.49
C GLY A 468 32.80 -22.28 36.60
N THR A 469 33.71 -22.78 37.44
CA THR A 469 34.35 -21.99 38.49
C THR A 469 35.84 -21.95 38.24
N GLU A 470 36.42 -20.76 38.27
CA GLU A 470 37.86 -20.56 38.14
C GLU A 470 38.41 -19.91 39.40
N SER A 471 39.56 -20.41 39.86
CA SER A 471 40.23 -19.97 41.08
C SER A 471 41.57 -19.33 40.76
N PHE A 472 41.77 -18.10 41.22
CA PHE A 472 43.02 -17.37 41.06
C PHE A 472 43.70 -17.18 42.42
N GLU A 473 44.87 -17.78 42.62
CA GLU A 473 45.68 -17.51 43.80
C GLU A 473 46.68 -16.38 43.52
N PHE A 474 46.70 -15.35 44.36
CA PHE A 474 47.72 -14.30 44.30
C PHE A 474 48.71 -14.48 45.44
N PRO A 475 50.02 -14.63 45.16
CA PRO A 475 51.02 -14.71 46.21
C PRO A 475 51.06 -13.37 46.94
N VAL A 476 50.78 -13.39 48.24
CA VAL A 476 50.98 -12.20 49.08
C VAL A 476 52.48 -12.16 49.39
N PRO A 477 53.21 -11.06 49.11
CA PRO A 477 54.59 -10.97 49.54
C PRO A 477 54.60 -11.07 51.07
N CYS A 478 55.28 -12.09 51.59
CA CYS A 478 55.50 -12.29 53.02
C CYS A 478 56.00 -11.00 53.66
N VAL A 479 55.14 -10.27 54.38
CA VAL A 479 55.62 -9.39 55.44
C VAL A 479 55.91 -10.31 56.63
N ARG A 480 57.20 -10.63 56.80
CA ARG A 480 57.70 -11.29 58.02
C ARG A 480 57.58 -10.31 59.19
N ALA A 481 56.92 -10.80 60.25
CA ALA A 481 56.83 -10.30 61.63
C ALA A 481 56.29 -8.88 61.84
#